data_AF-A0AAN9J174-F1
#
_entry.id   AF-A0AAN9J174-F1
#
_cell.length_a   1.000
_cell.length_b   1.000
_cell.length_c   1.000
_cell.angle_alpha   90.00
_cell.angle_beta   90.00
_cell.angle_gamma   90.00
#
_symmetry.space_group_name_H-M   'P 1'
#
loop_
_entity.id
_entity.type
_entity.pdbx_description
1 polymer ?
#
loop_
_entity_poly.entity_id
_entity_poly.type
_entity_poly.pdbx_seq_one_letter_code
_entity_poly.pdbx_strand_id
1 'polypeptide(L)'
;MTLSILSQILLAYVTTPRHEGPEVNREIADMDAKVLYKAGEKKLGIDEKTFVQIFSERSAAHLAAISFSYQNKYGHSLEKAVKKETSGLFAQALKTIIQCSKNPAKYFAKHAGDLLGTLALNFI
;
A
#
# COMPACT_ATOMS: atom_id res chain seq x y z
N MET A 1 21.02 14.94 7.70
CA MET A 1 20.47 13.66 8.21
C MET A 1 19.25 13.34 7.36
N THR A 2 19.34 12.37 6.45
CA THR A 2 18.22 11.99 5.57
C THR A 2 17.22 11.13 6.33
N LEU A 3 15.93 11.46 6.25
CA LEU A 3 14.87 10.63 6.83
C LEU A 3 14.82 9.26 6.14
N SER A 4 14.61 8.20 6.92
CA SER A 4 14.38 6.87 6.35
C SER A 4 13.14 6.88 5.46
N ILE A 5 13.06 5.97 4.48
CA ILE A 5 11.90 5.91 3.58
C ILE A 5 10.59 5.63 4.33
N LEU A 6 10.65 4.87 5.43
CA LEU A 6 9.53 4.68 6.34
C LEU A 6 9.06 6.03 6.91
N SER A 7 9.99 6.83 7.42
CA SER A 7 9.67 8.16 7.95
C SER A 7 9.11 9.07 6.86
N GLN A 8 9.61 8.97 5.62
CA GLN A 8 9.10 9.73 4.49
C GLN A 8 7.64 9.37 4.16
N ILE A 9 7.29 8.07 4.09
CA ILE A 9 5.91 7.68 3.80
C ILE A 9 4.96 8.07 4.94
N LEU A 10 5.37 7.89 6.21
CA LEU A 10 4.54 8.25 7.34
C LEU A 10 4.31 9.76 7.40
N LEU A 11 5.37 10.56 7.19
CA LEU A 11 5.26 12.01 7.14
C LEU A 11 4.35 12.44 5.99
N ALA A 12 4.61 11.97 4.77
CA ALA A 12 3.80 12.30 3.60
C ALA A 12 2.31 11.92 3.81
N TYR A 13 2.05 10.74 4.37
CA TYR A 13 0.68 10.28 4.60
C TYR A 13 -0.09 11.18 5.60
N VAL A 14 0.60 11.79 6.57
CA VAL A 14 -0.01 12.68 7.57
C VAL A 14 -0.11 14.12 7.08
N THR A 15 0.87 14.59 6.30
CA THR A 15 0.94 16.01 5.90
C THR A 15 0.26 16.33 4.58
N THR A 16 0.08 15.33 3.71
CA THR A 16 -0.50 15.56 2.37
C THR A 16 -2.00 15.80 2.47
N PRO A 17 -2.51 16.99 2.10
CA PRO A 17 -3.95 17.23 2.05
C PRO A 17 -4.54 16.39 0.92
N ARG A 18 -5.40 15.44 1.28
CA ARG A 18 -5.93 14.43 0.37
C ARG A 18 -7.44 14.33 0.49
N HIS A 19 -8.11 14.33 -0.65
CA HIS A 19 -9.56 14.12 -0.71
C HIS A 19 -9.87 12.64 -0.48
N GLU A 20 -10.65 12.31 0.54
CA GLU A 20 -10.98 10.92 0.93
C GLU A 20 -12.38 10.48 0.46
N GLY A 21 -12.94 11.17 -0.53
CA GLY A 21 -14.23 10.81 -1.10
C GLY A 21 -14.20 9.50 -1.92
N PRO A 22 -15.39 8.95 -2.24
CA PRO A 22 -15.54 7.69 -2.94
C PRO A 22 -15.25 7.78 -4.45
N GLU A 23 -14.99 8.97 -4.98
CA GLU A 23 -14.85 9.21 -6.41
C GLU A 23 -13.58 8.53 -6.97
N VAL A 24 -13.75 7.82 -8.08
CA VAL A 24 -12.66 7.11 -8.74
C VAL A 24 -12.65 7.45 -10.22
N ASN A 25 -11.55 8.06 -10.67
CA ASN A 25 -11.22 8.13 -12.09
C ASN A 25 -10.48 6.84 -12.49
N ARG A 26 -11.13 5.98 -13.29
CA ARG A 26 -10.56 4.69 -13.70
C ARG A 26 -9.33 4.83 -14.61
N GLU A 27 -9.28 5.85 -15.45
CA GLU A 27 -8.15 6.10 -16.34
C GLU A 27 -6.90 6.44 -15.52
N ILE A 28 -7.04 7.29 -14.50
CA ILE A 28 -5.95 7.62 -13.58
C ILE A 28 -5.52 6.38 -12.80
N ALA A 29 -6.45 5.56 -12.31
CA ALA A 29 -6.11 4.32 -11.61
C ALA A 29 -5.31 3.35 -12.50
N ASP A 30 -5.67 3.23 -13.78
CA ASP A 30 -4.93 2.45 -14.77
C ASP A 30 -3.54 3.02 -15.08
N MET A 31 -3.42 4.35 -15.11
CA MET A 31 -2.13 5.03 -15.28
C MET A 31 -1.23 4.80 -14.06
N ASP A 32 -1.73 4.99 -12.86
CA ASP A 32 -0.98 4.78 -11.62
C ASP A 32 -0.57 3.30 -11.46
N ALA A 33 -1.43 2.35 -11.83
CA ALA A 33 -1.05 0.94 -11.87
C ALA A 33 0.12 0.67 -12.83
N LYS A 34 0.16 1.35 -13.99
CA LYS A 34 1.31 1.32 -14.92
C LYS A 34 2.56 1.94 -14.32
N VAL A 35 2.42 3.07 -13.63
CA VAL A 35 3.53 3.76 -12.98
C VAL A 35 4.12 2.89 -11.88
N LEU A 36 3.31 2.30 -11.01
CA LEU A 36 3.76 1.39 -9.94
C LEU A 36 4.46 0.14 -10.48
N TYR A 37 3.99 -0.44 -11.58
CA TYR A 37 4.66 -1.58 -12.21
C TYR A 37 6.05 -1.21 -12.75
N LYS A 38 6.15 -0.06 -13.42
CA LYS A 38 7.44 0.47 -13.90
C LYS A 38 8.39 0.82 -12.75
N ALA A 39 7.85 1.33 -11.65
CA ALA A 39 8.57 1.72 -10.45
C ALA A 39 9.02 0.55 -9.57
N GLY A 40 8.39 -0.63 -9.69
CA GLY A 40 8.79 -1.84 -8.99
C GLY A 40 9.43 -2.83 -9.96
N GLU A 41 8.61 -3.72 -10.50
CA GLU A 41 9.07 -4.93 -11.20
C GLU A 41 9.80 -4.70 -12.52
N LYS A 42 9.65 -3.52 -13.14
CA LYS A 42 10.27 -3.22 -14.44
C LYS A 42 11.66 -2.58 -14.33
N LYS A 43 12.23 -2.45 -13.13
CA LYS A 43 13.58 -1.93 -12.88
C LYS A 43 14.31 -2.76 -11.82
N LEU A 44 15.64 -2.58 -11.73
CA LEU A 44 16.43 -3.17 -10.65
C LEU A 44 16.24 -2.34 -9.37
N GLY A 45 15.68 -2.96 -8.35
CA GLY A 45 15.28 -2.29 -7.11
C GLY A 45 14.02 -1.43 -7.28
N ILE A 46 13.49 -0.90 -6.20
CA ILE A 46 12.23 -0.14 -6.23
C ILE A 46 12.47 1.38 -6.33
N ASP A 47 11.62 2.08 -7.06
CA ASP A 47 11.48 3.54 -6.97
C ASP A 47 10.58 3.90 -5.78
N GLU A 48 11.20 3.96 -4.60
CA GLU A 48 10.46 4.21 -3.36
C GLU A 48 9.71 5.54 -3.36
N LYS A 49 10.25 6.58 -4.01
CA LYS A 49 9.62 7.90 -4.10
C LYS A 49 8.29 7.84 -4.83
N THR A 50 8.24 7.11 -5.93
CA THR A 50 7.00 6.89 -6.69
C THR A 50 5.94 6.20 -5.85
N PHE A 51 6.34 5.19 -5.05
CA PHE A 51 5.43 4.52 -4.13
C PHE A 51 4.96 5.47 -3.01
N VAL A 52 5.85 6.22 -2.38
CA VAL A 52 5.50 7.23 -1.36
C VAL A 52 4.50 8.23 -1.92
N GLN A 53 4.73 8.75 -3.11
CA GLN A 53 3.88 9.75 -3.74
C GLN A 53 2.46 9.19 -3.99
N ILE A 54 2.34 8.08 -4.72
CA ILE A 54 1.03 7.52 -5.06
C ILE A 54 0.26 7.10 -3.79
N PHE A 55 0.94 6.51 -2.80
CA PHE A 55 0.28 6.01 -1.59
C PHE A 55 -0.11 7.12 -0.61
N SER A 56 0.51 8.30 -0.68
CA SER A 56 0.17 9.44 0.17
C SER A 56 -0.79 10.44 -0.47
N GLU A 57 -0.85 10.49 -1.81
CA GLU A 57 -1.68 11.45 -2.56
C GLU A 57 -3.03 10.88 -3.05
N ARG A 58 -3.17 9.55 -3.20
CA ARG A 58 -4.41 8.93 -3.71
C ARG A 58 -5.38 8.52 -2.62
N SER A 59 -6.67 8.82 -2.80
CA SER A 59 -7.73 8.46 -1.84
C SER A 59 -7.75 6.95 -1.58
N ALA A 60 -8.32 6.53 -0.45
CA ALA A 60 -8.49 5.09 -0.17
C ALA A 60 -9.28 4.39 -1.30
N ALA A 61 -10.37 5.01 -1.77
CA ALA A 61 -11.16 4.47 -2.89
C ALA A 61 -10.31 4.35 -4.17
N HIS A 62 -9.46 5.33 -4.46
CA HIS A 62 -8.60 5.32 -5.63
C HIS A 62 -7.48 4.27 -5.52
N LEU A 63 -6.87 4.10 -4.34
CA LEU A 63 -5.86 3.06 -4.10
C LEU A 63 -6.46 1.65 -4.25
N ALA A 64 -7.71 1.44 -3.84
CA ALA A 64 -8.41 0.19 -4.10
C ALA A 64 -8.59 -0.07 -5.61
N ALA A 65 -8.96 0.97 -6.37
CA ALA A 65 -9.09 0.90 -7.82
C ALA A 65 -7.75 0.64 -8.53
N ILE A 66 -6.67 1.29 -8.08
CA ILE A 66 -5.30 1.02 -8.55
C ILE A 66 -4.94 -0.45 -8.30
N SER A 67 -5.19 -0.97 -7.10
CA SER A 67 -4.89 -2.37 -6.78
C SER A 67 -5.68 -3.34 -7.67
N PHE A 68 -6.92 -3.02 -8.02
CA PHE A 68 -7.73 -3.83 -8.93
C PHE A 68 -7.18 -3.79 -10.36
N SER A 69 -6.90 -2.60 -10.88
CA SER A 69 -6.31 -2.42 -12.22
C SER A 69 -4.97 -3.14 -12.35
N TYR A 70 -4.10 -2.99 -11.34
CA TYR A 70 -2.80 -3.65 -11.29
C TYR A 70 -2.94 -5.17 -11.40
N GLN A 71 -3.87 -5.76 -10.62
CA GLN A 71 -4.11 -7.20 -10.64
C GLN A 71 -4.60 -7.69 -12.01
N ASN A 72 -5.57 -6.99 -12.60
CA ASN A 72 -6.10 -7.35 -13.91
C ASN A 72 -5.04 -7.28 -15.00
N LYS A 73 -4.11 -6.32 -14.89
CA LYS A 73 -3.11 -6.07 -15.92
C LYS A 73 -1.88 -6.98 -15.84
N TYR A 74 -1.43 -7.32 -14.64
CA TYR A 74 -0.16 -8.04 -14.42
C TYR A 74 -0.34 -9.45 -13.87
N GLY A 75 -1.57 -9.89 -13.61
CA GLY A 75 -1.88 -11.26 -13.22
C GLY A 75 -1.56 -11.61 -11.76
N HIS A 76 -1.14 -10.65 -10.95
CA HIS A 76 -0.98 -10.81 -9.51
C HIS A 76 -1.27 -9.50 -8.75
N SER A 77 -1.53 -9.60 -7.46
CA SER A 77 -1.88 -8.43 -6.65
C SER A 77 -0.70 -7.45 -6.50
N LEU A 78 -1.03 -6.16 -6.36
CA LEU A 78 -0.07 -5.12 -5.99
C LEU A 78 0.61 -5.42 -4.65
N GLU A 79 -0.11 -6.03 -3.70
CA GLU A 79 0.45 -6.47 -2.41
C GLU A 79 1.56 -7.52 -2.59
N LYS A 80 1.41 -8.43 -3.56
CA LYS A 80 2.44 -9.44 -3.88
C LYS A 80 3.67 -8.78 -4.50
N ALA A 81 3.46 -7.80 -5.39
CA ALA A 81 4.54 -7.01 -5.97
C ALA A 81 5.32 -6.25 -4.88
N VAL A 82 4.62 -5.52 -4.01
CA VAL A 82 5.24 -4.82 -2.86
C VAL A 82 6.04 -5.78 -1.99
N LYS A 83 5.51 -6.96 -1.67
CA LYS A 83 6.23 -7.96 -0.85
C LYS A 83 7.52 -8.46 -1.52
N LYS A 84 7.55 -8.53 -2.84
CA LYS A 84 8.70 -9.02 -3.60
C LYS A 84 9.80 -7.95 -3.73
N GLU A 85 9.39 -6.70 -3.92
CA GLU A 85 10.29 -5.58 -4.23
C GLU A 85 10.74 -4.78 -2.98
N THR A 86 10.10 -4.98 -1.82
CA THR A 86 10.40 -4.24 -0.58
C THR A 86 10.52 -5.15 0.64
N SER A 87 11.19 -4.67 1.69
CA SER A 87 11.33 -5.38 2.95
C SER A 87 11.12 -4.46 4.16
N GLY A 88 11.11 -5.07 5.35
CA GLY A 88 11.02 -4.36 6.62
C GLY A 88 9.73 -3.54 6.79
N LEU A 89 9.82 -2.48 7.58
CA LEU A 89 8.69 -1.65 7.97
C LEU A 89 8.08 -0.86 6.80
N PHE A 90 8.87 -0.51 5.78
CA PHE A 90 8.36 0.16 4.60
C PHE A 90 7.41 -0.75 3.81
N ALA A 91 7.81 -2.01 3.60
CA ALA A 91 6.94 -3.03 2.98
C ALA A 91 5.64 -3.22 3.78
N GLN A 92 5.76 -3.22 5.11
CA GLN A 92 4.60 -3.37 6.00
C GLN A 92 3.65 -2.18 5.89
N ALA A 93 4.17 -0.95 5.90
CA ALA A 93 3.38 0.26 5.74
C ALA A 93 2.58 0.27 4.42
N LEU A 94 3.26 -0.02 3.29
CA LEU A 94 2.61 -0.09 1.98
C LEU A 94 1.49 -1.16 1.95
N LYS A 95 1.76 -2.35 2.48
CA LYS A 95 0.76 -3.42 2.56
C LYS A 95 -0.44 -3.04 3.41
N THR A 96 -0.21 -2.43 4.57
CA THR A 96 -1.27 -1.94 5.46
C THR A 96 -2.14 -0.91 4.74
N ILE A 97 -1.54 0.05 4.03
CA ILE A 97 -2.29 1.04 3.24
C ILE A 97 -3.17 0.37 2.19
N ILE A 98 -2.66 -0.62 1.44
CA ILE A 98 -3.47 -1.34 0.41
C ILE A 98 -4.60 -2.14 1.05
N GLN A 99 -4.36 -2.80 2.18
CA GLN A 99 -5.38 -3.62 2.84
C GLN A 99 -6.49 -2.75 3.43
N CYS A 100 -6.10 -1.65 4.09
CA CYS A 100 -7.04 -0.67 4.61
C CYS A 100 -7.82 0.03 3.50
N SER A 101 -7.20 0.32 2.35
CA SER A 101 -7.91 0.95 1.24
C SER A 101 -9.04 0.07 0.68
N LYS A 102 -8.90 -1.26 0.77
CA LYS A 102 -9.93 -2.22 0.35
C LYS A 102 -10.99 -2.47 1.41
N ASN A 103 -10.57 -2.73 2.65
CA ASN A 103 -11.47 -3.02 3.76
C ASN A 103 -10.74 -2.85 5.11
N PRO A 104 -10.86 -1.68 5.77
CA PRO A 104 -10.23 -1.43 7.06
C PRO A 104 -10.71 -2.39 8.14
N ALA A 105 -12.02 -2.66 8.21
CA ALA A 105 -12.60 -3.52 9.24
C ALA A 105 -12.03 -4.95 9.17
N LYS A 106 -11.88 -5.50 7.95
CA LYS A 106 -11.26 -6.81 7.73
C LYS A 106 -9.78 -6.81 8.12
N TYR A 107 -9.05 -5.75 7.81
CA TYR A 107 -7.65 -5.60 8.23
C TYR A 107 -7.55 -5.63 9.75
N PHE A 108 -8.31 -4.79 10.45
CA PHE A 108 -8.25 -4.71 11.91
C PHE A 108 -8.73 -6.00 12.58
N ALA A 109 -9.83 -6.61 12.10
CA ALA A 109 -10.32 -7.88 12.65
C ALA A 109 -9.28 -9.00 12.54
N LYS A 110 -8.57 -9.09 11.41
CA LYS A 110 -7.48 -10.05 11.24
C LYS A 110 -6.37 -9.84 12.25
N HIS A 111 -5.86 -8.61 12.38
CA HIS A 111 -4.72 -8.33 13.26
C HIS A 111 -5.08 -8.42 14.75
N ALA A 112 -6.33 -8.07 15.10
CA ALA A 112 -6.85 -8.31 16.44
C ALA A 112 -6.92 -9.82 16.76
N GLY A 113 -7.38 -10.64 15.81
CA GLY A 113 -7.38 -12.10 15.94
C GLY A 113 -5.98 -12.68 16.09
N ASP A 114 -5.02 -12.24 15.27
CA ASP A 114 -3.63 -12.68 15.33
C ASP A 114 -2.98 -12.35 16.71
N LEU A 115 -3.27 -11.16 17.26
CA LEU A 115 -2.79 -10.74 18.58
C LEU A 115 -3.38 -11.60 19.71
N LEU A 116 -4.69 -11.84 19.68
CA LEU A 116 -5.36 -12.68 20.68
C LEU A 116 -4.84 -14.13 20.63
N GLY A 117 -4.61 -14.67 19.43
CA GLY A 117 -4.01 -16.00 19.28
C GLY A 117 -2.58 -16.07 19.82
N THR A 118 -1.76 -15.04 19.58
CA THR A 118 -0.39 -14.97 20.12
C THR A 118 -0.39 -14.89 21.64
N LEU A 119 -1.28 -14.07 22.21
CA LEU A 119 -1.43 -13.99 23.66
C LEU A 119 -1.87 -15.32 24.26
N ALA A 120 -2.85 -16.00 23.66
CA ALA A 120 -3.30 -17.31 24.11
C ALA A 120 -2.17 -18.36 24.12
N LEU A 121 -1.30 -18.36 23.11
CA LEU A 121 -0.13 -19.25 23.06
C LEU A 121 0.95 -18.93 24.09
N ASN A 122 1.00 -17.70 24.61
CA ASN A 122 1.95 -17.29 25.65
C ASN A 122 1.48 -17.64 27.07
N PHE A 123 0.27 -18.19 27.23
CA PHE A 123 -0.32 -18.60 28.52
C PHE A 123 -0.57 -20.11 28.62
N ILE A 124 -0.03 -20.91 27.69
CA ILE A 124 -0.05 -22.38 27.69
C ILE A 124 1.40 -22.87 27.67
#